data_AF-A0A1R3U0N6-F1
#
_entry.id   AF-A0A1R3U0N6-F1
#
_cell.length_a   1.000
_cell.length_b   1.000
_cell.length_c   1.000
_cell.angle_alpha   90.00
_cell.angle_beta   90.00
_cell.angle_gamma   90.00
#
_symmetry.space_group_name_H-M   'P 1'
#
loop_
_entity.id
_entity.type
_entity.pdbx_description
1 polymer ?
#
loop_
_entity_poly.entity_id
_entity_poly.type
_entity_poly.pdbx_seq_one_letter_code
_entity_poly.pdbx_strand_id
1 'polypeptide(L)'
;MPSEDYADIIAFASDFSGGDPTIVKRVQEMAVNPPTDMETVGFYGVEDYPARHRLFLATVNLLDNGGTLHSVEDKYTSDIFSIWQEGGIIDKTALGPVANAVFGPLIIGEQPPGPISVYRDLVWAQYAEATKELEQSIQASGKVLLSIDATDGDTMFFALVHPEIADRWRDKALSEHAGYRSGVRSVMWDRLWLNLIYSTRGMMAADDRKGLPPGTRERDDTIPFAK
;
A
#
# COMPACT_ATOMS: atom_id res chain seq x y z
N MET A 1 -16.50 -9.14 -25.85
CA MET A 1 -17.27 -7.96 -25.35
C MET A 1 -16.32 -7.14 -24.48
N PRO A 2 -16.31 -5.79 -24.51
CA PRO A 2 -15.30 -4.99 -23.80
C PRO A 2 -15.19 -5.28 -22.29
N SER A 3 -16.25 -5.81 -21.67
CA SER A 3 -16.26 -6.18 -20.24
C SER A 3 -15.49 -7.45 -19.90
N GLU A 4 -15.30 -8.39 -20.84
CA GLU A 4 -14.51 -9.61 -20.61
C GLU A 4 -13.02 -9.27 -20.47
N ASP A 5 -12.56 -8.25 -21.20
CA ASP A 5 -11.17 -7.78 -21.19
C ASP A 5 -10.78 -7.05 -19.88
N TYR A 6 -11.75 -6.77 -19.01
CA TYR A 6 -11.58 -6.09 -17.72
C TYR A 6 -12.20 -6.85 -16.55
N ALA A 7 -12.55 -8.13 -16.74
CA ALA A 7 -13.20 -8.94 -15.72
C ALA A 7 -12.39 -9.01 -14.41
N ASP A 8 -11.06 -9.02 -14.52
CA ASP A 8 -10.15 -9.03 -13.39
C ASP A 8 -10.12 -7.69 -12.64
N ILE A 9 -10.15 -6.55 -13.32
CA ILE A 9 -10.27 -5.23 -12.66
C ILE A 9 -11.62 -5.09 -11.94
N ILE A 10 -12.70 -5.61 -12.52
CA ILE A 10 -14.03 -5.65 -11.88
C ILE A 10 -14.02 -6.57 -10.66
N ALA A 11 -13.39 -7.75 -10.75
CA ALA A 11 -13.24 -8.68 -9.64
C ALA A 11 -12.39 -8.08 -8.50
N PHE A 12 -11.30 -7.37 -8.86
CA PHE A 12 -10.48 -6.62 -7.92
C PHE A 12 -11.32 -5.59 -7.17
N ALA A 13 -12.11 -4.77 -7.87
CA ALA A 13 -12.99 -3.78 -7.26
C ALA A 13 -14.01 -4.44 -6.30
N SER A 14 -14.60 -5.57 -6.71
CA SER A 14 -15.54 -6.33 -5.87
C SER A 14 -14.87 -6.84 -4.60
N ASP A 15 -13.73 -7.50 -4.71
CA ASP A 15 -13.06 -8.09 -3.55
C ASP A 15 -12.58 -7.01 -2.56
N PHE A 16 -12.00 -5.92 -3.07
CA PHE A 16 -11.43 -4.85 -2.24
C PHE A 16 -12.44 -3.86 -1.69
N SER A 17 -13.68 -3.86 -2.20
CA SER A 17 -14.80 -3.10 -1.62
C SER A 17 -15.68 -3.93 -0.69
N GLY A 18 -15.38 -5.22 -0.49
CA GLY A 18 -16.29 -6.13 0.23
C GLY A 18 -17.59 -6.39 -0.51
N GLY A 19 -17.58 -6.25 -1.85
CA GLY A 19 -18.73 -6.44 -2.72
C GLY A 19 -19.70 -5.26 -2.74
N ASP A 20 -19.22 -4.03 -2.51
CA ASP A 20 -20.07 -2.84 -2.57
C ASP A 20 -20.70 -2.71 -3.97
N PRO A 21 -22.03 -2.83 -4.10
CA PRO A 21 -22.69 -2.84 -5.41
C PRO A 21 -22.57 -1.50 -6.14
N THR A 22 -22.37 -0.40 -5.42
CA THR A 22 -22.18 0.94 -6.00
C THR A 22 -20.80 1.04 -6.65
N ILE A 23 -19.74 0.62 -5.95
CA ILE A 23 -18.38 0.60 -6.48
C ILE A 23 -18.29 -0.36 -7.67
N VAL A 24 -18.78 -1.59 -7.52
CA VAL A 24 -18.72 -2.61 -8.58
C VAL A 24 -19.45 -2.13 -9.84
N LYS A 25 -20.67 -1.59 -9.69
CA LYS A 25 -21.41 -1.05 -10.83
C LYS A 25 -20.67 0.10 -11.50
N ARG A 26 -20.08 1.01 -10.72
CA ARG A 26 -19.31 2.13 -11.29
C ARG A 26 -18.10 1.65 -12.08
N VAL A 27 -17.39 0.65 -11.59
CA VAL A 27 -16.25 0.05 -12.34
C VAL A 27 -16.72 -0.65 -13.61
N GLN A 28 -17.87 -1.34 -13.59
CA GLN A 28 -18.47 -1.92 -14.79
C GLN A 28 -18.82 -0.85 -15.85
N GLU A 29 -19.37 0.29 -15.42
CA GLU A 29 -19.65 1.43 -16.32
C GLU A 29 -18.36 1.99 -16.93
N MET A 30 -17.31 2.16 -16.11
CA MET A 30 -15.99 2.60 -16.58
C MET A 30 -15.33 1.55 -17.49
N ALA A 31 -15.57 0.26 -17.29
CA ALA A 31 -15.03 -0.79 -18.16
C ALA A 31 -15.63 -0.74 -19.57
N VAL A 32 -16.88 -0.30 -19.72
CA VAL A 32 -17.50 -0.08 -21.04
C VAL A 32 -16.90 1.15 -21.72
N ASN A 33 -16.69 2.24 -20.96
CA ASN A 33 -16.11 3.49 -21.45
C ASN A 33 -14.98 3.98 -20.52
N PRO A 34 -13.74 3.51 -20.69
CA PRO A 34 -12.64 3.85 -19.79
C PRO A 34 -12.36 5.35 -19.72
N PRO A 35 -12.29 5.95 -18.52
CA PRO A 35 -12.17 7.39 -18.33
C PRO A 35 -10.86 7.91 -18.91
N THR A 36 -10.92 9.01 -19.65
CA THR A 36 -9.77 9.64 -20.33
C THR A 36 -9.27 10.89 -19.62
N ASP A 37 -10.09 11.48 -18.75
CA ASP A 37 -9.76 12.69 -18.00
C ASP A 37 -9.03 12.37 -16.69
N MET A 38 -8.12 13.28 -16.34
CA MET A 38 -7.27 13.17 -15.16
C MET A 38 -8.09 13.19 -13.87
N GLU A 39 -9.15 13.98 -13.81
CA GLU A 39 -10.00 14.15 -12.62
C GLU A 39 -10.70 12.84 -12.24
N THR A 40 -11.23 12.11 -13.20
CA THR A 40 -11.88 10.81 -12.95
C THR A 40 -10.85 9.72 -12.64
N VAL A 41 -9.72 9.71 -13.35
CA VAL A 41 -8.67 8.70 -13.13
C VAL A 41 -7.96 8.90 -11.79
N GLY A 42 -7.74 10.16 -11.38
CA GLY A 42 -7.14 10.53 -10.09
C GLY A 42 -5.60 10.58 -10.08
N PHE A 43 -4.95 10.52 -11.24
CA PHE A 43 -3.49 10.52 -11.34
C PHE A 43 -3.04 11.48 -12.45
N TYR A 44 -1.98 12.26 -12.21
CA TYR A 44 -1.44 13.21 -13.19
C TYR A 44 -0.78 12.50 -14.38
N GLY A 45 -0.94 13.06 -15.59
CA GLY A 45 -0.25 12.61 -16.81
C GLY A 45 -0.82 11.33 -17.44
N VAL A 46 -2.03 10.93 -17.04
CA VAL A 46 -2.68 9.69 -17.47
C VAL A 46 -3.32 9.74 -18.85
N GLU A 47 -3.40 10.92 -19.46
CA GLU A 47 -4.15 11.14 -20.71
C GLU A 47 -3.65 10.23 -21.85
N ASP A 48 -2.35 9.94 -21.88
CA ASP A 48 -1.70 9.08 -22.89
C ASP A 48 -1.61 7.61 -22.46
N TYR A 49 -2.11 7.25 -21.27
CA TYR A 49 -2.02 5.88 -20.78
C TYR A 49 -3.03 4.96 -21.50
N PRO A 50 -2.67 3.67 -21.70
CA PRO A 50 -3.58 2.68 -22.25
C PRO A 50 -4.89 2.61 -21.45
N ALA A 51 -6.01 2.37 -22.13
CA ALA A 51 -7.34 2.35 -21.51
C ALA A 51 -7.43 1.43 -20.29
N ARG A 52 -6.79 0.25 -20.35
CA ARG A 52 -6.72 -0.70 -19.23
C ARG A 52 -6.01 -0.13 -18.01
N HIS A 53 -4.91 0.59 -18.22
CA HIS A 53 -4.14 1.18 -17.13
C HIS A 53 -4.93 2.35 -16.51
N ARG A 54 -5.53 3.23 -17.34
CA ARG A 54 -6.45 4.28 -16.85
C ARG A 54 -7.62 3.72 -16.06
N LEU A 55 -8.24 2.63 -16.53
CA LEU A 55 -9.33 1.96 -15.83
C LEU A 55 -8.87 1.43 -14.47
N PHE A 56 -7.73 0.75 -14.40
CA PHE A 56 -7.16 0.26 -13.14
C PHE A 56 -6.91 1.41 -12.16
N LEU A 57 -6.27 2.51 -12.61
CA LEU A 57 -6.02 3.69 -11.78
C LEU A 57 -7.32 4.34 -11.28
N ALA A 58 -8.31 4.51 -12.16
CA ALA A 58 -9.63 5.02 -11.79
C ALA A 58 -10.33 4.12 -10.77
N THR A 59 -10.16 2.79 -10.86
CA THR A 59 -10.66 1.84 -9.87
C THR A 59 -9.94 2.01 -8.52
N VAL A 60 -8.62 2.21 -8.50
CA VAL A 60 -7.87 2.50 -7.25
C VAL A 60 -8.37 3.79 -6.61
N ASN A 61 -8.48 4.87 -7.39
CA ASN A 61 -8.99 6.15 -6.93
C ASN A 61 -10.43 6.04 -6.38
N LEU A 62 -11.29 5.25 -7.02
CA LEU A 62 -12.65 5.01 -6.54
C LEU A 62 -12.67 4.24 -5.20
N LEU A 63 -11.83 3.22 -5.05
CA LEU A 63 -11.71 2.45 -3.80
C LEU A 63 -11.17 3.32 -2.66
N ASP A 64 -10.17 4.16 -2.95
CA ASP A 64 -9.60 5.10 -1.97
C ASP A 64 -10.63 6.13 -1.50
N ASN A 65 -11.33 6.79 -2.44
CA ASN A 65 -12.41 7.72 -2.11
C ASN A 65 -13.59 7.04 -1.38
N GLY A 66 -13.78 5.74 -1.61
CA GLY A 66 -14.76 4.92 -0.89
C GLY A 66 -14.33 4.53 0.53
N GLY A 67 -13.11 4.89 0.96
CA GLY A 67 -12.56 4.54 2.27
C GLY A 67 -12.22 3.06 2.41
N THR A 68 -12.05 2.33 1.30
CA THR A 68 -11.72 0.89 1.32
C THR A 68 -10.20 0.64 1.27
N LEU A 69 -9.44 1.67 0.93
CA LEU A 69 -7.98 1.69 1.00
C LEU A 69 -7.52 2.69 2.07
N HIS A 70 -6.31 2.50 2.54
CA HIS A 70 -5.59 3.48 3.35
C HIS A 70 -4.46 4.04 2.50
N SER A 71 -4.59 5.29 2.06
CA SER A 71 -3.58 5.97 1.28
C SER A 71 -2.77 6.95 2.14
N VAL A 72 -1.50 7.14 1.77
CA VAL A 72 -0.63 8.13 2.40
C VAL A 72 0.41 8.65 1.42
N GLU A 73 0.55 9.97 1.33
CA GLU A 73 1.61 10.62 0.53
C GLU A 73 2.98 10.46 1.22
N ASP A 74 4.05 10.50 0.43
CA ASP A 74 5.44 10.32 0.86
C ASP A 74 5.82 11.17 2.09
N LYS A 75 5.46 12.46 2.11
CA LYS A 75 5.75 13.43 3.19
C LYS A 75 4.94 13.19 4.47
N TYR A 76 3.85 12.45 4.39
CA TYR A 76 2.97 12.10 5.52
C TYR A 76 3.04 10.62 5.86
N THR A 77 3.96 9.86 5.26
CA THR A 77 4.00 8.40 5.39
C THR A 77 4.12 7.90 6.83
N SER A 78 4.70 8.68 7.75
CA SER A 78 4.71 8.35 9.19
C SER A 78 3.30 8.23 9.80
N ASP A 79 2.33 8.97 9.26
CA ASP A 79 0.99 9.11 9.83
C ASP A 79 0.15 7.86 9.58
N ILE A 80 0.57 6.97 8.67
CA ILE A 80 -0.12 5.70 8.42
C ILE A 80 -0.25 4.85 9.68
N PHE A 81 0.73 4.92 10.59
CA PHE A 81 0.74 4.17 11.82
C PHE A 81 -0.30 4.68 12.83
N SER A 82 -0.46 6.00 12.97
CA SER A 82 -1.53 6.57 13.78
C SER A 82 -2.90 6.33 13.15
N ILE A 83 -3.02 6.43 11.82
CA ILE A 83 -4.26 6.11 11.09
C ILE A 83 -4.68 4.66 11.35
N TRP A 84 -3.75 3.70 11.28
CA TRP A 84 -4.04 2.30 11.58
C TRP A 84 -4.40 2.07 13.06
N GLN A 85 -3.75 2.78 13.99
CA GLN A 85 -4.08 2.69 15.41
C GLN A 85 -5.49 3.24 15.70
N GLU A 86 -5.81 4.41 15.18
CA GLU A 86 -7.13 5.05 15.34
C GLU A 86 -8.25 4.26 14.66
N GLY A 87 -7.95 3.64 13.51
CA GLY A 87 -8.84 2.73 12.80
C GLY A 87 -8.98 1.34 13.44
N GLY A 88 -8.27 1.07 14.55
CA GLY A 88 -8.31 -0.23 15.24
C GLY A 88 -7.68 -1.38 14.45
N ILE A 89 -6.85 -1.08 13.47
CA ILE A 89 -6.16 -2.05 12.60
C ILE A 89 -4.95 -2.63 13.32
N ILE A 90 -4.24 -1.76 14.05
CA ILE A 90 -3.17 -2.15 14.96
C ILE A 90 -3.52 -1.67 16.36
N ASP A 91 -3.04 -2.41 17.35
CA ASP A 91 -3.08 -1.99 18.74
C ASP A 91 -1.67 -2.06 19.29
N LYS A 92 -1.09 -0.89 19.60
CA LYS A 92 0.23 -0.76 20.20
C LYS A 92 0.44 -1.70 21.40
N THR A 93 -0.59 -1.94 22.20
CA THR A 93 -0.48 -2.81 23.39
C THR A 93 -0.40 -4.31 23.04
N ALA A 94 -0.87 -4.68 21.85
CA ALA A 94 -0.85 -6.04 21.31
C ALA A 94 0.28 -6.28 20.28
N LEU A 95 0.94 -5.21 19.81
CA LEU A 95 2.10 -5.33 18.92
C LEU A 95 3.26 -6.06 19.60
N GLY A 96 3.99 -6.85 18.82
CA GLY A 96 5.22 -7.48 19.28
C GLY A 96 6.27 -6.44 19.75
N PRO A 97 7.25 -6.87 20.55
CA PRO A 97 8.22 -5.97 21.16
C PRO A 97 9.11 -5.25 20.12
N VAL A 98 9.42 -5.90 19.00
CA VAL A 98 10.27 -5.33 17.95
C VAL A 98 9.49 -4.29 17.14
N ALA A 99 8.25 -4.59 16.76
CA ALA A 99 7.35 -3.63 16.13
C ALA A 99 7.09 -2.41 17.05
N ASN A 100 6.89 -2.64 18.35
CA ASN A 100 6.74 -1.56 19.33
C ASN A 100 8.00 -0.69 19.43
N ALA A 101 9.19 -1.28 19.42
CA ALA A 101 10.44 -0.54 19.50
C ALA A 101 10.69 0.32 18.25
N VAL A 102 10.38 -0.19 17.06
CA VAL A 102 10.58 0.51 15.78
C VAL A 102 9.46 1.50 15.49
N PHE A 103 8.20 1.07 15.50
CA PHE A 103 7.06 1.87 15.06
C PHE A 103 6.32 2.57 16.20
N GLY A 104 6.54 2.19 17.46
CA GLY A 104 5.88 2.78 18.62
C GLY A 104 5.93 4.32 18.67
N PRO A 105 7.09 4.96 18.45
CA PRO A 105 7.17 6.43 18.39
C PRO A 105 6.29 7.04 17.29
N LEU A 106 6.21 6.39 16.12
CA LEU A 106 5.36 6.84 15.01
C LEU A 106 3.87 6.67 15.31
N ILE A 107 3.50 5.58 15.97
CA ILE A 107 2.10 5.28 16.35
C ILE A 107 1.53 6.35 17.30
N ILE A 108 2.34 6.80 18.27
CA ILE A 108 1.89 7.77 19.29
C ILE A 108 2.24 9.22 18.95
N GLY A 109 2.97 9.46 17.86
CA GLY A 109 3.40 10.79 17.45
C GLY A 109 4.45 11.42 18.37
N GLU A 110 5.31 10.62 19.02
CA GLU A 110 6.34 11.09 19.95
C GLU A 110 7.75 10.79 19.44
N GLN A 111 8.74 11.47 20.04
CA GLN A 111 10.15 11.16 19.81
C GLN A 111 10.53 9.81 20.45
N PRO A 112 11.44 9.04 19.83
CA PRO A 112 11.94 7.82 20.44
C PRO A 112 12.67 8.13 21.77
N PRO A 113 12.60 7.24 22.77
CA PRO A 113 13.31 7.44 24.01
C PRO A 113 14.83 7.39 23.82
N GLY A 114 15.54 8.32 24.45
CA GLY A 114 17.00 8.37 24.44
C GLY A 114 17.60 9.04 23.20
N PRO A 115 18.91 8.83 22.93
CA PRO A 115 19.58 9.45 21.79
C PRO A 115 19.05 8.93 20.45
N ILE A 116 18.73 9.84 19.53
CA ILE A 116 18.24 9.50 18.18
C ILE A 116 19.19 8.55 17.43
N SER A 117 20.51 8.66 17.65
CA SER A 117 21.49 7.74 17.04
C SER A 117 21.27 6.27 17.43
N VAL A 118 20.92 6.01 18.69
CA VAL A 118 20.62 4.66 19.19
C VAL A 118 19.34 4.13 18.55
N TYR A 119 18.32 4.99 18.43
CA TYR A 119 17.08 4.62 17.74
C TYR A 119 17.34 4.30 16.25
N ARG A 120 18.13 5.10 15.54
CA ARG A 120 18.51 4.82 14.15
C ARG A 120 19.23 3.47 14.00
N ASP A 121 20.10 3.12 14.93
CA ASP A 121 20.79 1.81 14.95
C ASP A 121 19.80 0.66 15.16
N LEU A 122 18.87 0.83 16.11
CA LEU A 122 17.81 -0.14 16.36
C LEU A 122 16.93 -0.32 15.13
N VAL A 123 16.42 0.77 14.56
CA VAL A 123 15.57 0.74 13.37
C VAL A 123 16.29 0.05 12.22
N TRP A 124 17.53 0.44 11.94
CA TRP A 124 18.31 -0.18 10.87
C TRP A 124 18.52 -1.68 11.07
N ALA A 125 18.75 -2.13 12.31
CA ALA A 125 18.95 -3.55 12.60
C ALA A 125 17.65 -4.36 12.62
N GLN A 126 16.52 -3.73 12.96
CA GLN A 126 15.28 -4.44 13.31
C GLN A 126 14.10 -4.18 12.38
N TYR A 127 14.21 -3.24 11.43
CA TYR A 127 13.09 -2.86 10.54
C TYR A 127 12.44 -4.08 9.87
N ALA A 128 13.23 -4.98 9.29
CA ALA A 128 12.71 -6.18 8.65
C ALA A 128 11.89 -7.07 9.60
N GLU A 129 12.33 -7.26 10.85
CA GLU A 129 11.60 -8.06 11.82
C GLU A 129 10.38 -7.32 12.37
N ALA A 130 10.49 -6.01 12.59
CA ALA A 130 9.38 -5.15 12.97
C ALA A 130 8.22 -5.22 11.95
N THR A 131 8.53 -5.21 10.65
CA THR A 131 7.50 -5.34 9.61
C THR A 131 6.79 -6.71 9.65
N LYS A 132 7.50 -7.79 9.98
CA LYS A 132 6.89 -9.11 10.14
C LYS A 132 5.98 -9.17 11.37
N GLU A 133 6.43 -8.65 12.52
CA GLU A 133 5.59 -8.59 13.72
C GLU A 133 4.33 -7.74 13.49
N LEU A 134 4.46 -6.65 12.72
CA LEU A 134 3.32 -5.82 12.33
C LEU A 134 2.34 -6.57 11.43
N GLU A 135 2.82 -7.25 10.37
CA GLU A 135 1.96 -8.10 9.51
C GLU A 135 1.28 -9.20 10.33
N GLN A 136 1.99 -9.84 11.26
CA GLN A 136 1.44 -10.88 12.13
C GLN A 136 0.36 -10.35 13.08
N SER A 137 0.54 -9.17 13.65
CA SER A 137 -0.46 -8.53 14.51
C SER A 137 -1.75 -8.24 13.74
N ILE A 138 -1.63 -7.70 12.52
CA ILE A 138 -2.78 -7.48 11.62
C ILE A 138 -3.42 -8.83 11.26
N GLN A 139 -2.62 -9.85 10.96
CA GLN A 139 -3.11 -11.20 10.66
C GLN A 139 -3.88 -11.84 11.82
N ALA A 140 -3.47 -11.61 13.06
CA ALA A 140 -4.17 -12.08 14.25
C ALA A 140 -5.59 -11.49 14.38
N SER A 141 -5.85 -10.33 13.78
CA SER A 141 -7.19 -9.74 13.68
C SER A 141 -8.06 -10.33 12.55
N GLY A 142 -7.52 -11.30 11.78
CA GLY A 142 -8.21 -11.96 10.67
C GLY A 142 -8.13 -11.20 9.35
N LYS A 143 -7.24 -10.21 9.23
CA LYS A 143 -7.01 -9.42 8.01
C LYS A 143 -5.58 -9.57 7.52
N VAL A 144 -5.36 -9.32 6.24
CA VAL A 144 -4.04 -9.33 5.63
C VAL A 144 -3.79 -7.97 5.01
N LEU A 145 -2.64 -7.39 5.34
CA LEU A 145 -2.18 -6.15 4.74
C LEU A 145 -1.56 -6.44 3.37
N LEU A 146 -1.98 -5.69 2.35
CA LEU A 146 -1.41 -5.67 1.01
C LEU A 146 -1.12 -4.23 0.59
N SER A 147 -0.30 -4.07 -0.44
CA SER A 147 -0.14 -2.77 -1.11
C SER A 147 -0.79 -2.79 -2.49
N ILE A 148 -1.38 -1.67 -2.87
CA ILE A 148 -1.81 -1.44 -4.25
C ILE A 148 -0.75 -0.58 -4.92
N ASP A 149 -0.10 -1.19 -5.90
CA ASP A 149 0.94 -0.57 -6.70
C ASP A 149 0.31 0.10 -7.91
N ALA A 150 -0.18 1.32 -7.69
CA ALA A 150 -0.94 2.07 -8.68
C ALA A 150 -0.03 2.69 -9.75
N THR A 151 1.02 3.39 -9.34
CA THR A 151 2.04 4.02 -10.21
C THR A 151 3.35 4.21 -9.42
N ASP A 152 4.36 4.85 -10.03
CA ASP A 152 5.57 5.35 -9.35
C ASP A 152 5.34 6.63 -8.51
N GLY A 153 4.10 7.04 -8.31
CA GLY A 153 3.75 8.29 -7.61
C GLY A 153 4.22 8.37 -6.14
N ASP A 154 3.98 9.50 -5.51
CA ASP A 154 4.33 9.75 -4.11
C ASP A 154 3.37 9.08 -3.11
N THR A 155 2.15 8.74 -3.54
CA THR A 155 1.16 8.06 -2.68
C THR A 155 1.36 6.55 -2.62
N MET A 156 1.40 6.00 -1.41
CA MET A 156 1.27 4.57 -1.15
C MET A 156 -0.17 4.23 -0.79
N PHE A 157 -0.68 3.12 -1.31
CA PHE A 157 -2.00 2.59 -1.02
C PHE A 157 -1.89 1.24 -0.31
N PHE A 158 -2.60 1.10 0.79
CA PHE A 158 -2.69 -0.14 1.56
C PHE A 158 -4.12 -0.65 1.58
N ALA A 159 -4.27 -1.97 1.57
CA ALA A 159 -5.56 -2.63 1.67
C ALA A 159 -5.54 -3.66 2.80
N LEU A 160 -6.64 -3.73 3.54
CA LEU A 160 -6.88 -4.76 4.54
C LEU A 160 -7.98 -5.69 4.07
N VAL A 161 -7.58 -6.88 3.68
CA VAL A 161 -8.49 -7.85 3.05
C VAL A 161 -8.56 -9.14 3.86
N HIS A 162 -9.57 -9.96 3.59
CA HIS A 162 -9.58 -11.32 4.11
C HIS A 162 -8.43 -12.16 3.53
N PRO A 163 -7.93 -13.18 4.26
CA PRO A 163 -6.87 -14.06 3.76
C PRO A 163 -7.16 -14.67 2.38
N GLU A 164 -8.40 -15.11 2.13
CA GLU A 164 -8.80 -15.69 0.84
C GLU A 164 -8.67 -14.71 -0.34
N ILE A 165 -8.96 -13.42 -0.09
CA ILE A 165 -8.76 -12.35 -1.07
C ILE A 165 -7.26 -12.12 -1.27
N ALA A 166 -6.48 -12.11 -0.17
CA ALA A 166 -5.04 -11.94 -0.27
C ALA A 166 -4.39 -13.07 -1.08
N ASP A 167 -4.78 -14.33 -0.87
CA ASP A 167 -4.24 -15.47 -1.61
C ASP A 167 -4.52 -15.37 -3.12
N ARG A 168 -5.64 -14.77 -3.50
CA ARG A 168 -6.01 -14.54 -4.90
C ARG A 168 -5.16 -13.44 -5.55
N TRP A 169 -4.99 -12.32 -4.84
CA TRP A 169 -4.49 -11.08 -5.44
C TRP A 169 -3.03 -10.78 -5.15
N ARG A 170 -2.44 -11.38 -4.11
CA ARG A 170 -1.05 -11.11 -3.74
C ARG A 170 -0.14 -11.33 -4.95
N ASP A 171 0.64 -10.29 -5.24
CA ASP A 171 1.64 -10.28 -6.31
C ASP A 171 1.02 -10.60 -7.68
N LYS A 172 -0.08 -9.89 -8.02
CA LYS A 172 -0.80 -9.98 -9.30
C LYS A 172 -0.94 -8.63 -10.00
N ALA A 173 -0.53 -8.60 -11.27
CA ALA A 173 -0.67 -7.42 -12.10
C ALA A 173 -2.09 -7.32 -12.65
N LEU A 174 -2.61 -6.10 -12.65
CA LEU A 174 -3.89 -5.73 -13.24
C LEU A 174 -3.69 -4.86 -14.49
N SER A 175 -2.54 -4.22 -14.65
CA SER A 175 -2.23 -3.44 -15.85
C SER A 175 -0.73 -3.37 -16.08
N GLU A 176 -0.34 -2.99 -17.30
CA GLU A 176 1.05 -2.71 -17.64
C GLU A 176 1.13 -1.46 -18.51
N HIS A 177 2.06 -0.57 -18.19
CA HIS A 177 2.36 0.62 -18.98
C HIS A 177 3.87 0.87 -18.97
N ALA A 178 4.45 1.11 -20.15
CA ALA A 178 5.90 1.33 -20.31
C ALA A 178 6.79 0.25 -19.66
N GLY A 179 6.32 -1.01 -19.63
CA GLY A 179 7.02 -2.14 -19.01
C GLY A 179 6.85 -2.24 -17.50
N TYR A 180 6.17 -1.29 -16.85
CA TYR A 180 5.82 -1.34 -15.44
C TYR A 180 4.50 -2.06 -15.22
N ARG A 181 4.50 -3.10 -14.37
CA ARG A 181 3.29 -3.84 -14.00
C ARG A 181 2.68 -3.27 -12.73
N SER A 182 1.51 -2.67 -12.86
CA SER A 182 0.73 -2.15 -11.74
C SER A 182 -0.33 -3.17 -11.31
N GLY A 183 -0.61 -3.23 -10.01
CA GLY A 183 -1.55 -4.20 -9.46
C GLY A 183 -1.43 -4.36 -7.95
N VAL A 184 -1.71 -5.56 -7.45
CA VAL A 184 -1.67 -5.87 -6.02
C VAL A 184 -0.34 -6.53 -5.66
N ARG A 185 0.25 -6.11 -4.55
CA ARG A 185 1.54 -6.57 -4.05
C ARG A 185 1.41 -7.08 -2.62
N SER A 186 2.27 -8.03 -2.26
CA SER A 186 2.76 -8.10 -0.89
C SER A 186 3.23 -6.72 -0.43
N VAL A 187 3.11 -6.41 0.86
CA VAL A 187 3.37 -5.06 1.36
C VAL A 187 4.76 -4.58 0.94
N MET A 188 4.81 -3.41 0.27
CA MET A 188 6.02 -2.81 -0.28
C MET A 188 6.82 -2.09 0.83
N TRP A 189 7.40 -2.87 1.75
CA TRP A 189 8.17 -2.33 2.89
C TRP A 189 9.44 -1.60 2.46
N ASP A 190 10.05 -2.00 1.36
CA ASP A 190 11.13 -1.28 0.70
C ASP A 190 10.72 0.16 0.32
N ARG A 191 9.57 0.35 -0.32
CA ARG A 191 9.03 1.67 -0.67
C ARG A 191 8.60 2.45 0.57
N LEU A 192 7.95 1.79 1.53
CA LEU A 192 7.57 2.44 2.79
C LEU A 192 8.81 2.96 3.52
N TRP A 193 9.90 2.20 3.56
CA TRP A 193 11.15 2.64 4.16
C TRP A 193 11.68 3.94 3.55
N LEU A 194 11.72 4.03 2.22
CA LEU A 194 12.18 5.23 1.52
C LEU A 194 11.32 6.45 1.88
N ASN A 195 10.00 6.27 1.88
CA ASN A 195 9.06 7.33 2.24
C ASN A 195 9.15 7.69 3.75
N LEU A 196 9.42 6.72 4.63
CA LEU A 196 9.59 6.97 6.05
C LEU A 196 10.85 7.76 6.39
N ILE A 197 11.97 7.50 5.71
CA ILE A 197 13.17 8.34 5.89
C ILE A 197 12.85 9.79 5.53
N TYR A 198 12.12 9.99 4.43
CA TYR A 198 11.74 11.31 3.95
C TYR A 198 10.77 12.01 4.90
N SER A 199 9.63 11.39 5.26
CA SER A 199 8.61 11.98 6.13
C SER A 199 9.13 12.27 7.54
N THR A 200 9.96 11.38 8.09
CA THR A 200 10.48 11.53 9.46
C THR A 200 11.70 12.45 9.55
N ARG A 201 12.13 13.06 8.43
CA ARG A 201 13.23 14.03 8.36
C ARG A 201 14.51 13.55 9.07
N GLY A 202 14.86 12.30 8.80
CA GLY A 202 16.06 11.68 9.33
C GLY A 202 15.93 11.12 10.76
N MET A 203 14.72 11.00 11.33
CA MET A 203 14.55 10.33 12.62
C MET A 203 14.90 8.83 12.53
N MET A 204 14.42 8.15 11.48
CA MET A 204 14.59 6.69 11.33
C MET A 204 15.95 6.27 10.76
N ALA A 205 16.55 7.08 9.89
CA ALA A 205 17.89 6.89 9.37
C ALA A 205 18.61 8.23 9.25
N ALA A 206 19.92 8.25 9.39
CA ALA A 206 20.72 9.44 9.10
C ALA A 206 21.00 9.55 7.59
N ASP A 207 21.28 10.77 7.11
CA ASP A 207 21.53 11.07 5.69
C ASP A 207 22.70 10.30 5.07
N ASP A 208 23.61 9.78 5.91
CA ASP A 208 24.77 8.98 5.50
C ASP A 208 24.46 7.48 5.32
N ARG A 209 23.34 6.99 5.86
CA ARG A 209 22.86 5.61 5.66
C ARG A 209 21.98 5.53 4.43
N LYS A 210 22.54 4.94 3.36
CA LYS A 210 21.86 4.71 2.08
C LYS A 210 21.40 3.26 1.95
N GLY A 211 20.32 3.06 1.20
CA GLY A 211 19.77 1.75 0.89
C GLY A 211 18.72 1.27 1.90
N LEU A 212 18.48 -0.04 1.89
CA LEU A 212 17.46 -0.70 2.71
C LEU A 212 18.09 -1.33 3.96
N PRO A 213 17.37 -1.33 5.10
CA PRO A 213 17.75 -2.11 6.28
C PRO A 213 17.93 -3.60 5.91
N PRO A 214 18.92 -4.29 6.49
CA PRO A 214 19.16 -5.70 6.18
C PRO A 214 17.92 -6.57 6.34
N GLY A 215 17.65 -7.43 5.34
CA GLY A 215 16.51 -8.35 5.35
C GLY A 215 15.15 -7.71 5.02
N THR A 216 15.12 -6.43 4.65
CA THR A 216 13.91 -5.78 4.14
C THR A 216 13.45 -6.50 2.87
N ARG A 217 12.16 -6.88 2.81
CA ARG A 217 11.58 -7.49 1.62
C ARG A 217 11.49 -6.45 0.52
N GLU A 218 12.23 -6.66 -0.56
CA GLU A 218 12.12 -5.91 -1.79
C GLU A 218 10.94 -6.42 -2.61
N ARG A 219 10.25 -5.51 -3.29
CA ARG A 219 9.18 -5.89 -4.22
C ARG A 219 9.77 -6.60 -5.44
N ASP A 220 9.05 -7.59 -5.96
CA ASP A 220 9.39 -8.20 -7.24
C ASP A 220 8.85 -7.32 -8.37
N ASP A 221 9.73 -6.78 -9.20
CA ASP A 221 9.32 -5.99 -10.37
C ASP A 221 8.53 -6.85 -11.38
N THR A 222 8.67 -8.18 -11.33
CA THR A 222 8.10 -9.15 -12.28
C THR A 222 6.99 -10.00 -11.67
N ILE A 223 5.81 -9.41 -11.48
CA ILE A 223 4.63 -10.20 -11.09
C ILE A 223 3.81 -10.70 -12.29
N PRO A 224 3.18 -11.87 -12.21
CA PRO A 224 2.28 -12.37 -13.24
C PRO A 224 0.98 -11.56 -13.26
N PHE A 225 0.31 -11.51 -14.42
CA PHE A 225 -1.05 -10.99 -14.49
C PHE A 225 -2.03 -11.85 -13.69
N ALA A 226 -3.05 -11.19 -13.14
CA ALA A 226 -4.25 -11.86 -12.65
C ALA A 226 -4.88 -12.68 -13.79
N LYS A 227 -5.41 -13.86 -13.44
CA LYS A 227 -6.10 -14.76 -14.36
C LYS A 227 -7.56 -14.87 -13.98
#